data_AF-A0AAV0CSE6-F1
#
_entry.id   AF-A0AAV0CSE6-F1
#
_cell.length_a   1.000
_cell.length_b   1.000
_cell.length_c   1.000
_cell.angle_alpha   90.00
_cell.angle_beta   90.00
_cell.angle_gamma   90.00
#
_symmetry.space_group_name_H-M   'P 1'
#
loop_
_entity.id
_entity.type
_entity.pdbx_description
1 polymer ?
#
loop_
_entity_poly.entity_id
_entity_poly.type
_entity_poly.pdbx_seq_one_letter_code
_entity_poly.pdbx_strand_id
1 'polypeptide(L)'
;MATHFAARRSRPFGSVSRLSRSFRSNAALEALAKASEAKTPNLILYNYPSFSGAFAALFSHFFHDRLNLPHLVLPFSSVEPLRAEDLCIEGLEKCYFLDFIGPKGLALELSRRTSCQVLAFDHRKRVLTGVPSKEECGGNLIFNVNLEKSSACAAYDYFSSELRDIGSSDEGSICLLNPEVQDEMEKLLKYIEDGDLRNWALPDIRAFNLGLSEWRSKLNCITNPHI
;
A
#
# COMPACT_ATOMS: atom_id res chain seq x y z
N MET A 1 -7.71 67.36 25.14
CA MET A 1 -6.80 66.90 24.09
C MET A 1 -6.71 65.37 24.16
N ALA A 2 -7.18 64.74 23.09
CA ALA A 2 -7.10 63.33 22.66
C ALA A 2 -6.58 62.23 23.63
N THR A 3 -7.51 61.41 24.13
CA THR A 3 -7.26 60.02 24.54
C THR A 3 -7.24 59.12 23.29
N HIS A 4 -6.08 58.56 22.95
CA HIS A 4 -5.93 57.58 21.86
C HIS A 4 -6.56 56.23 22.25
N PHE A 5 -7.69 55.89 21.62
CA PHE A 5 -8.20 54.52 21.59
C PHE A 5 -7.36 53.67 20.63
N ALA A 6 -6.64 52.69 21.16
CA ALA A 6 -5.98 51.65 20.36
C ALA A 6 -7.04 50.62 19.92
N ALA A 7 -7.56 50.78 18.70
CA ALA A 7 -8.39 49.76 18.06
C ALA A 7 -7.54 48.52 17.75
N ARG A 8 -7.79 47.42 18.46
CA ARG A 8 -7.31 46.08 18.11
C ARG A 8 -7.78 45.76 16.69
N ARG A 9 -6.87 45.81 15.72
CA ARG A 9 -7.08 45.20 14.41
C ARG A 9 -7.18 43.69 14.62
N SER A 10 -8.41 43.18 14.64
CA SER A 10 -8.71 41.77 14.43
C SER A 10 -8.06 41.33 13.12
N ARG A 11 -7.10 40.41 13.22
CA ARG A 11 -6.52 39.76 12.04
C ARG A 11 -7.65 39.01 11.34
N PRO A 12 -7.81 39.15 10.01
CA PRO A 12 -8.78 38.36 9.29
C PRO A 12 -8.36 36.89 9.39
N PHE A 13 -9.25 36.07 9.95
CA PHE A 13 -9.25 34.63 9.73
C PHE A 13 -9.37 34.40 8.23
N GLY A 14 -8.29 33.95 7.60
CA GLY A 14 -8.25 33.85 6.16
C GLY A 14 -6.86 33.52 5.61
N SER A 15 -6.39 32.30 5.86
CA SER A 15 -5.68 31.60 4.81
C SER A 15 -6.18 30.16 4.82
N VAL A 16 -7.03 29.84 3.85
CA VAL A 16 -7.35 28.46 3.49
C VAL A 16 -6.03 27.71 3.38
N SER A 17 -5.81 26.72 4.23
CA SER A 17 -4.64 25.85 4.11
C SER A 17 -4.66 25.28 2.70
N ARG A 18 -3.55 25.45 1.97
CA ARG A 18 -3.35 24.83 0.65
C ARG A 18 -3.89 23.41 0.70
N LEU A 19 -4.77 23.08 -0.23
CA LEU A 19 -5.38 21.76 -0.44
C LEU A 19 -4.32 20.65 -0.39
N SER A 20 -4.02 20.15 0.80
CA SER A 20 -3.26 18.93 0.98
C SER A 20 -4.22 17.80 0.64
N ARG A 21 -4.15 17.25 -0.58
CA ARG A 21 -4.89 16.03 -0.92
C ARG A 21 -4.35 14.92 0.00
N SER A 22 -5.25 14.29 0.75
CA SER A 22 -4.98 13.14 1.61
C SER A 22 -5.66 11.89 1.05
N PHE A 23 -5.10 10.70 1.31
CA PHE A 23 -5.76 9.45 0.94
C PHE A 23 -6.91 9.07 1.87
N ARG A 24 -7.03 9.69 3.03
CA ARG A 24 -8.27 9.67 3.82
C ARG A 24 -9.30 10.65 3.22
N SER A 25 -9.61 10.48 1.94
CA SER A 25 -10.58 11.30 1.20
C SER A 25 -12.01 10.77 1.38
N ASN A 26 -13.03 11.60 1.07
CA ASN A 26 -14.42 11.16 1.08
C ASN A 26 -14.66 9.95 0.16
N ALA A 27 -14.00 9.90 -1.00
CA ALA A 27 -14.12 8.77 -1.93
C ALA A 27 -13.55 7.47 -1.34
N ALA A 28 -12.42 7.55 -0.61
CA ALA A 28 -11.84 6.39 0.06
C ALA A 28 -12.74 5.90 1.21
N LEU A 29 -13.29 6.82 2.01
CA LEU A 29 -14.22 6.50 3.10
C LEU A 29 -15.53 5.90 2.56
N GLU A 30 -16.06 6.41 1.45
CA GLU A 30 -17.23 5.86 0.77
C GLU A 30 -16.95 4.44 0.23
N ALA A 31 -15.77 4.22 -0.36
CA ALA A 31 -15.36 2.90 -0.82
C ALA A 31 -15.26 1.88 0.33
N LEU A 32 -14.71 2.29 1.48
CA LEU A 32 -14.64 1.47 2.69
C LEU A 32 -16.04 1.17 3.26
N ALA A 33 -16.94 2.16 3.27
CA ALA A 33 -18.33 1.96 3.70
C ALA A 33 -19.04 0.93 2.80
N LYS A 34 -18.94 1.08 1.47
CA LYS A 34 -19.50 0.11 0.51
C LYS A 34 -18.90 -1.29 0.67
N ALA A 35 -17.59 -1.38 0.91
CA ALA A 35 -16.93 -2.65 1.15
C ALA A 35 -17.43 -3.32 2.45
N SER A 36 -17.69 -2.54 3.50
CA SER A 36 -18.30 -3.02 4.74
C SER A 36 -19.73 -3.50 4.53
N GLU A 37 -20.56 -2.74 3.81
CA GLU A 37 -21.94 -3.13 3.48
C GLU A 37 -21.98 -4.44 2.68
N ALA A 38 -21.04 -4.58 1.73
CA ALA A 38 -20.89 -5.79 0.92
C ALA A 38 -20.15 -6.95 1.63
N LYS A 39 -19.70 -6.75 2.87
CA LYS A 39 -18.90 -7.70 3.66
C LYS A 39 -17.67 -8.21 2.91
N THR A 40 -16.93 -7.28 2.30
CA THR A 40 -15.74 -7.59 1.50
C THR A 40 -14.64 -8.18 2.39
N PRO A 41 -14.18 -9.42 2.15
CA PRO A 41 -13.28 -10.10 3.06
C PRO A 41 -11.81 -9.68 2.92
N ASN A 42 -11.42 -9.06 1.81
CA ASN A 42 -10.03 -8.71 1.53
C ASN A 42 -9.84 -7.20 1.32
N LEU A 43 -8.94 -6.60 2.09
CA LEU A 43 -8.53 -5.21 1.93
C LEU A 43 -7.05 -5.12 1.56
N ILE A 44 -6.75 -4.44 0.47
CA ILE A 44 -5.39 -4.30 -0.07
C ILE A 44 -5.00 -2.83 0.01
N LEU A 45 -4.04 -2.53 0.88
CA LEU A 45 -3.45 -1.20 1.00
C LEU A 45 -2.05 -1.23 0.40
N TYR A 46 -1.70 -0.22 -0.38
CA TYR A 46 -0.35 -0.10 -0.93
C TYR A 46 0.24 1.28 -0.74
N ASN A 47 1.55 1.32 -0.53
CA ASN A 47 2.28 2.58 -0.37
C ASN A 47 2.22 3.41 -1.66
N TYR A 48 1.63 4.60 -1.59
CA TYR A 48 1.54 5.52 -2.70
C TYR A 48 2.36 6.80 -2.42
N PRO A 49 3.06 7.36 -3.42
CA PRO A 49 3.17 6.89 -4.80
C PRO A 49 4.36 5.95 -4.96
N SER A 50 4.24 4.65 -4.72
CA SER A 50 5.34 3.69 -4.96
C SER A 50 5.06 2.84 -6.18
N PHE A 51 6.03 2.71 -7.09
CA PHE A 51 5.92 1.72 -8.16
C PHE A 51 5.93 0.31 -7.58
N SER A 52 6.83 0.01 -6.63
CA SER A 52 6.83 -1.29 -5.98
C SER A 52 5.52 -1.58 -5.25
N GLY A 53 4.94 -0.57 -4.57
CA GLY A 53 3.61 -0.68 -3.96
C GLY A 53 2.51 -0.95 -4.99
N ALA A 54 2.50 -0.21 -6.11
CA ALA A 54 1.50 -0.37 -7.16
C ALA A 54 1.58 -1.75 -7.85
N PHE A 55 2.78 -2.24 -8.17
CA PHE A 55 2.95 -3.58 -8.74
C PHE A 55 2.58 -4.68 -7.72
N ALA A 56 2.96 -4.52 -6.45
CA ALA A 56 2.52 -5.45 -5.41
C ALA A 56 0.98 -5.50 -5.32
N ALA A 57 0.30 -4.35 -5.38
CA ALA A 57 -1.17 -4.28 -5.39
C ALA A 57 -1.76 -4.94 -6.64
N LEU A 58 -1.13 -4.78 -7.81
CA LEU A 58 -1.54 -5.44 -9.05
C LEU A 58 -1.47 -6.97 -8.94
N PHE A 59 -0.40 -7.52 -8.36
CA PHE A 59 -0.29 -8.96 -8.15
C PHE A 59 -1.33 -9.48 -7.16
N SER A 60 -1.60 -8.71 -6.10
CA SER A 60 -2.69 -9.02 -5.17
C SER A 60 -4.05 -9.01 -5.87
N HIS A 61 -4.30 -8.02 -6.74
CA HIS A 61 -5.52 -7.94 -7.53
C HIS A 61 -5.68 -9.18 -8.43
N PHE A 62 -4.66 -9.55 -9.20
CA PHE A 62 -4.70 -10.77 -10.04
C PHE A 62 -4.94 -12.04 -9.23
N PHE A 63 -4.34 -12.17 -8.05
CA PHE A 63 -4.56 -13.32 -7.18
C PHE A 63 -6.02 -13.45 -6.76
N HIS A 64 -6.60 -12.37 -6.23
CA HIS A 64 -7.98 -12.39 -5.75
C HIS A 64 -8.97 -12.53 -6.92
N ASP A 65 -8.71 -11.89 -8.06
CA ASP A 65 -9.54 -11.99 -9.26
C ASP A 65 -9.58 -13.42 -9.82
N ARG A 66 -8.43 -14.10 -9.91
CA ARG A 66 -8.35 -15.50 -10.35
C ARG A 66 -9.12 -16.47 -9.45
N LEU A 67 -9.22 -16.17 -8.17
CA LEU A 67 -9.97 -16.95 -7.19
C LEU A 67 -11.42 -16.47 -7.03
N ASN A 68 -11.84 -15.46 -7.82
CA ASN A 68 -13.15 -14.81 -7.71
C ASN A 68 -13.46 -14.34 -6.27
N LEU A 69 -12.43 -13.84 -5.57
CA LEU A 69 -12.53 -13.36 -4.20
C LEU A 69 -12.78 -11.85 -4.18
N PRO A 70 -13.87 -11.37 -3.54
CA PRO A 70 -14.12 -9.95 -3.42
C PRO A 70 -13.01 -9.26 -2.62
N HIS A 71 -12.56 -8.11 -3.12
CA HIS A 71 -11.48 -7.35 -2.51
C HIS A 71 -11.62 -5.85 -2.82
N LEU A 72 -11.06 -5.01 -1.95
CA LEU A 72 -10.94 -3.57 -2.15
C LEU A 72 -9.46 -3.17 -2.17
N VAL A 73 -9.02 -2.46 -3.21
CA VAL A 73 -7.66 -1.89 -3.30
C VAL A 73 -7.73 -0.39 -3.01
N LEU A 74 -6.92 0.10 -2.07
CA LEU A 74 -6.79 1.53 -1.78
C LEU A 74 -5.32 1.95 -1.69
N PRO A 75 -4.98 3.15 -2.19
CA PRO A 75 -3.69 3.77 -1.91
C PRO A 75 -3.58 4.16 -0.43
N PHE A 76 -2.38 4.07 0.11
CA PHE A 76 -2.04 4.50 1.46
C PHE A 76 -0.85 5.46 1.42
N SER A 77 -0.90 6.52 2.23
CA SER A 77 0.24 7.41 2.47
C SER A 77 0.39 7.69 3.95
N SER A 78 1.61 7.95 4.37
CA SER A 78 1.90 8.43 5.73
C SER A 78 1.50 9.90 5.96
N VAL A 79 1.11 10.62 4.89
CA VAL A 79 0.57 11.99 4.99
C VAL A 79 -0.94 11.89 5.22
N GLU A 80 -1.37 12.14 6.46
CA GLU A 80 -2.77 11.93 6.93
C GLU A 80 -3.34 10.52 6.61
N PRO A 81 -2.79 9.47 7.24
CA PRO A 81 -3.14 8.09 6.92
C PRO A 81 -4.59 7.74 7.27
N LEU A 82 -5.12 6.72 6.60
CA LEU A 82 -6.30 5.98 7.07
C LEU A 82 -6.04 5.46 8.48
N ARG A 83 -7.03 5.62 9.36
CA ARG A 83 -6.96 5.18 10.76
C ARG A 83 -7.48 3.77 10.89
N ALA A 84 -7.15 3.09 11.99
CA ALA A 84 -7.67 1.75 12.24
C ALA A 84 -9.21 1.72 12.19
N GLU A 85 -9.89 2.75 12.71
CA GLU A 85 -11.35 2.88 12.64
C GLU A 85 -11.88 2.84 11.21
N ASP A 86 -11.21 3.54 10.28
CA ASP A 86 -11.65 3.64 8.89
C ASP A 86 -11.54 2.27 8.19
N LEU A 87 -10.56 1.45 8.61
CA LEU A 87 -10.24 0.16 8.02
C LEU A 87 -11.03 -1.01 8.64
N CYS A 88 -11.78 -0.77 9.72
CA CYS A 88 -12.60 -1.78 10.39
C CYS A 88 -13.89 -2.09 9.61
N ILE A 89 -13.74 -2.67 8.41
CA ILE A 89 -14.87 -3.10 7.59
C ILE A 89 -15.48 -4.40 8.15
N GLU A 90 -16.81 -4.51 8.11
CA GLU A 90 -17.50 -5.74 8.51
C GLU A 90 -17.13 -6.89 7.56
N GLY A 91 -16.87 -8.08 8.11
CA GLY A 91 -16.52 -9.26 7.32
C GLY A 91 -15.05 -9.33 6.87
N LEU A 92 -14.18 -8.41 7.30
CA LEU A 92 -12.76 -8.42 6.94
C LEU A 92 -12.04 -9.68 7.46
N GLU A 93 -11.48 -10.47 6.55
CA GLU A 93 -10.71 -11.67 6.84
C GLU A 93 -9.20 -11.45 6.67
N LYS A 94 -8.78 -10.79 5.58
CA LYS A 94 -7.38 -10.50 5.28
C LYS A 94 -7.16 -9.05 4.91
N CYS A 95 -6.11 -8.44 5.46
CA CYS A 95 -5.64 -7.11 5.09
C CYS A 95 -4.17 -7.14 4.69
N TYR A 96 -3.86 -6.62 3.51
CA TYR A 96 -2.50 -6.59 2.97
C TYR A 96 -1.94 -5.17 3.04
N PHE A 97 -0.75 -5.00 3.62
CA PHE A 97 0.02 -3.75 3.55
C PHE A 97 1.20 -3.97 2.61
N LEU A 98 1.19 -3.31 1.44
CA LEU A 98 2.12 -3.59 0.35
C LEU A 98 3.11 -2.44 0.14
N ASP A 99 4.40 -2.72 0.29
CA ASP A 99 5.52 -1.75 0.31
C ASP A 99 5.45 -0.77 1.51
N PHE A 100 4.89 -1.21 2.64
CA PHE A 100 4.91 -0.53 3.94
C PHE A 100 4.43 -1.46 5.07
N ILE A 101 4.74 -1.11 6.33
CA ILE A 101 4.22 -1.80 7.53
C ILE A 101 3.19 -0.98 8.33
N GLY A 102 2.87 0.22 7.85
CA GLY A 102 1.97 1.17 8.53
C GLY A 102 2.63 1.96 9.67
N PRO A 103 1.94 2.99 10.21
CA PRO A 103 2.29 3.63 11.47
C PRO A 103 2.31 2.63 12.62
N LYS A 104 3.15 2.90 13.63
CA LYS A 104 3.29 2.03 14.81
C LYS A 104 1.92 1.81 15.47
N GLY A 105 1.56 0.54 15.67
CA GLY A 105 0.30 0.13 16.30
C GLY A 105 -0.87 -0.08 15.32
N LEU A 106 -0.83 0.48 14.10
CA LEU A 106 -1.95 0.39 13.15
C LEU A 106 -2.33 -1.06 12.83
N ALA A 107 -1.36 -1.89 12.42
CA ALA A 107 -1.60 -3.29 12.06
C ALA A 107 -2.16 -4.09 13.25
N LEU A 108 -1.57 -3.89 14.44
CA LEU A 108 -1.99 -4.55 15.68
C LEU A 108 -3.41 -4.18 16.09
N GLU A 109 -3.73 -2.89 16.01
CA GLU A 109 -5.06 -2.38 16.34
C GLU A 109 -6.11 -2.90 15.36
N LEU A 110 -5.83 -2.87 14.06
CA LEU A 110 -6.71 -3.42 13.04
C LEU A 110 -6.99 -4.89 13.30
N SER A 111 -5.93 -5.70 13.44
CA SER A 111 -6.07 -7.15 13.69
C SER A 111 -6.85 -7.45 14.97
N ARG A 112 -6.69 -6.66 16.04
CA ARG A 112 -7.47 -6.84 17.28
C ARG A 112 -8.94 -6.47 17.14
N ARG A 113 -9.24 -5.41 16.38
CA ARG A 113 -10.61 -4.91 16.25
C ARG A 113 -11.47 -5.74 15.30
N THR A 114 -10.87 -6.28 14.24
CA THR A 114 -11.59 -7.05 13.22
C THR A 114 -11.35 -8.57 13.34
N SER A 115 -10.35 -8.98 14.13
CA SER A 115 -9.84 -10.36 14.13
C SER A 115 -9.26 -10.81 12.78
N CYS A 116 -9.05 -9.90 11.82
CA CYS A 116 -8.49 -10.23 10.51
C CYS A 116 -6.99 -10.54 10.59
N GLN A 117 -6.52 -11.31 9.60
CA GLN A 117 -5.10 -11.50 9.35
C GLN A 117 -4.53 -10.29 8.62
N VAL A 118 -3.47 -9.68 9.16
CA VAL A 118 -2.75 -8.59 8.50
C VAL A 118 -1.41 -9.11 8.00
N LEU A 119 -1.17 -8.99 6.69
CA LEU A 119 0.08 -9.36 6.04
C LEU A 119 0.77 -8.10 5.51
N ALA A 120 1.94 -7.78 6.04
CA ALA A 120 2.70 -6.60 5.65
C ALA A 120 3.97 -6.98 4.89
N PHE A 121 4.25 -6.31 3.79
CA PHE A 121 5.41 -6.51 2.94
C PHE A 121 6.20 -5.21 2.85
N ASP A 122 7.49 -5.26 3.18
CA ASP A 122 8.42 -4.14 3.02
C ASP A 122 9.82 -4.70 2.75
N HIS A 123 10.73 -3.86 2.28
CA HIS A 123 12.13 -4.23 2.04
C HIS A 123 13.12 -3.28 2.71
N ARG A 124 12.61 -2.20 3.34
CA ARG A 124 13.46 -1.13 3.85
C ARG A 124 13.91 -1.41 5.27
N LYS A 125 15.23 -1.44 5.50
CA LYS A 125 15.83 -1.61 6.84
C LYS A 125 15.22 -0.71 7.93
N ARG A 126 14.81 0.52 7.57
CA ARG A 126 14.20 1.48 8.50
C ARG A 126 12.89 1.01 9.14
N VAL A 127 12.17 0.07 8.51
CA VAL A 127 10.88 -0.38 9.03
C VAL A 127 11.01 -1.44 10.11
N LEU A 128 12.18 -2.07 10.24
CA LEU A 128 12.42 -3.12 11.25
C LEU A 128 12.19 -2.61 12.68
N THR A 129 12.44 -1.33 12.96
CA THR A 129 12.18 -0.74 14.28
C THR A 129 10.69 -0.54 14.58
N GLY A 130 9.84 -0.58 13.55
CA GLY A 130 8.39 -0.47 13.67
C GLY A 130 7.67 -1.81 13.74
N VAL A 131 8.38 -2.92 13.48
CA VAL A 131 7.82 -4.27 13.60
C VAL A 131 7.67 -4.61 15.10
N PRO A 132 6.46 -4.99 15.58
CA PRO A 132 6.25 -5.41 16.95
C PRO A 132 7.12 -6.62 17.32
N SER A 133 7.41 -6.81 18.61
CA SER A 133 8.09 -8.02 19.05
C SER A 133 7.19 -9.25 18.85
N LYS A 134 7.77 -10.46 18.79
CA LYS A 134 6.97 -11.69 18.61
C LYS A 134 5.94 -11.91 19.73
N GLU A 135 6.23 -11.42 20.92
CA GLU A 135 5.33 -11.49 22.08
C GLU A 135 4.13 -10.54 21.95
N GLU A 136 4.32 -9.42 21.24
CA GLU A 136 3.25 -8.46 20.92
C GLU A 136 2.44 -8.88 19.69
N CYS A 137 3.05 -9.66 18.80
CA CYS A 137 2.48 -10.17 17.57
C CYS A 137 1.61 -11.41 17.84
N GLY A 138 0.29 -11.26 17.74
CA GLY A 138 -0.61 -12.42 17.67
C GLY A 138 -0.41 -13.19 16.35
N GLY A 139 -0.92 -14.43 16.26
CA GLY A 139 -0.83 -15.26 15.04
C GLY A 139 -1.47 -14.66 13.78
N ASN A 140 -2.26 -13.60 13.94
CA ASN A 140 -2.91 -12.88 12.85
C ASN A 140 -2.05 -11.77 12.22
N LEU A 141 -0.83 -11.53 12.70
CA LEU A 141 0.06 -10.50 12.16
C LEU A 141 1.31 -11.14 11.56
N ILE A 142 1.50 -10.94 10.26
CA ILE A 142 2.63 -11.48 9.50
C ILE A 142 3.38 -10.33 8.85
N PHE A 143 4.65 -10.14 9.24
CA PHE A 143 5.53 -9.11 8.66
C PHE A 143 6.61 -9.77 7.79
N ASN A 144 6.44 -9.65 6.48
CA ASN A 144 7.38 -10.11 5.45
C ASN A 144 8.33 -8.96 5.07
N VAL A 145 9.31 -8.68 5.94
CA VAL A 145 10.35 -7.67 5.66
C VAL A 145 11.59 -8.35 5.07
N ASN A 146 11.81 -8.18 3.76
CA ASN A 146 12.92 -8.80 3.04
C ASN A 146 13.92 -7.74 2.57
N LEU A 147 15.14 -7.72 3.14
CA LEU A 147 16.15 -6.72 2.78
C LEU A 147 16.86 -7.01 1.44
N GLU A 148 16.71 -8.23 0.91
CA GLU A 148 17.38 -8.71 -0.31
C GLU A 148 16.45 -8.81 -1.51
N LYS A 149 15.16 -8.47 -1.33
CA LYS A 149 14.13 -8.57 -2.36
C LYS A 149 13.18 -7.38 -2.24
N SER A 150 12.85 -6.75 -3.35
CA SER A 150 11.89 -5.64 -3.36
C SER A 150 10.50 -6.10 -2.91
N SER A 151 9.67 -5.17 -2.44
CA SER A 151 8.30 -5.51 -2.01
C SER A 151 7.43 -6.00 -3.15
N ALA A 152 7.69 -5.54 -4.39
CA ALA A 152 6.98 -6.01 -5.58
C ALA A 152 7.33 -7.47 -5.90
N CYS A 153 8.63 -7.82 -5.91
CA CYS A 153 9.06 -9.19 -6.13
C CYS A 153 8.58 -10.11 -4.99
N ALA A 154 8.67 -9.68 -3.74
CA ALA A 154 8.20 -10.47 -2.60
C ALA A 154 6.67 -10.73 -2.67
N ALA A 155 5.88 -9.74 -3.07
CA ALA A 155 4.44 -9.91 -3.28
C ALA A 155 4.15 -10.84 -4.47
N TYR A 156 4.88 -10.70 -5.59
CA TYR A 156 4.74 -11.58 -6.76
C TYR A 156 4.98 -13.04 -6.38
N ASP A 157 6.07 -13.33 -5.68
CA ASP A 157 6.41 -14.68 -5.23
C ASP A 157 5.36 -15.24 -4.27
N TYR A 158 4.93 -14.43 -3.29
CA TYR A 158 3.93 -14.82 -2.30
C TYR A 158 2.63 -15.22 -2.98
N PHE A 159 2.03 -14.33 -3.78
CA PHE A 159 0.75 -14.60 -4.42
C PHE A 159 0.84 -15.72 -5.46
N SER A 160 1.98 -15.86 -6.15
CA SER A 160 2.21 -16.99 -7.06
C SER A 160 2.31 -18.33 -6.33
N SER A 161 2.95 -18.35 -5.16
CA SER A 161 3.02 -19.56 -4.32
C SER A 161 1.66 -19.91 -3.74
N GLU A 162 0.96 -18.95 -3.14
CA GLU A 162 -0.36 -19.17 -2.55
C GLU A 162 -1.35 -19.69 -3.60
N LEU A 163 -1.30 -19.15 -4.83
CA LEU A 163 -2.19 -19.59 -5.91
C LEU A 163 -1.89 -21.02 -6.36
N ARG A 164 -0.61 -21.40 -6.41
CA ARG A 164 -0.19 -22.78 -6.70
C ARG A 164 -0.60 -23.74 -5.60
N ASP A 165 -0.47 -23.34 -4.34
CA ASP A 165 -0.83 -24.18 -3.20
C ASP A 165 -2.35 -24.45 -3.20
N ILE A 166 -3.16 -23.44 -3.52
CA ILE A 166 -4.61 -23.57 -3.70
C ILE A 166 -4.95 -24.39 -4.96
N GLY A 167 -4.28 -24.13 -6.08
CA GLY A 167 -4.54 -24.77 -7.37
C GLY A 167 -4.04 -26.22 -7.50
N SER A 168 -3.24 -26.71 -6.56
CA SER A 168 -2.69 -28.08 -6.57
C SER A 168 -3.75 -29.19 -6.40
N SER A 169 -5.02 -28.84 -6.19
CA SER A 169 -6.14 -29.77 -6.09
C SER A 169 -6.89 -30.05 -7.41
N ASP A 170 -6.69 -29.25 -8.46
CA ASP A 170 -7.37 -29.42 -9.77
C ASP A 170 -6.35 -29.58 -10.93
N GLU A 171 -6.73 -30.31 -11.98
CA GLU A 171 -5.91 -30.60 -13.18
C GLU A 171 -5.66 -29.34 -14.04
N GLY A 172 -4.79 -28.45 -13.57
CA GLY A 172 -4.29 -27.30 -14.33
C GLY A 172 -3.43 -26.39 -13.46
N SER A 173 -2.17 -26.14 -13.86
CA SER A 173 -1.31 -25.19 -13.15
C SER A 173 -1.86 -23.78 -13.30
N ILE A 174 -2.57 -23.28 -12.28
CA ILE A 174 -3.02 -21.90 -12.22
C ILE A 174 -1.80 -21.01 -11.97
N CYS A 175 -1.41 -20.23 -12.97
CA CYS A 175 -0.37 -19.20 -12.85
C CYS A 175 -0.97 -17.86 -12.46
N LEU A 176 -0.21 -16.99 -11.78
CA LEU A 176 -0.68 -15.64 -11.40
C LEU A 176 -0.73 -14.68 -12.61
N LEU A 177 0.22 -14.84 -13.53
CA LEU A 177 0.29 -14.09 -14.78
C LEU A 177 0.01 -15.02 -15.95
N ASN A 178 -0.46 -14.43 -17.04
CA ASN A 178 -0.60 -15.17 -18.29
C ASN A 178 0.80 -15.44 -18.88
N PRO A 179 1.05 -16.64 -19.44
CA PRO A 179 2.37 -17.01 -19.95
C PRO A 179 2.92 -16.01 -20.99
N GLU A 180 2.06 -15.36 -21.77
CA GLU A 180 2.45 -14.43 -22.83
C GLU A 180 3.11 -13.15 -22.30
N VAL A 181 2.77 -12.72 -21.08
CA VAL A 181 3.28 -11.47 -20.46
C VAL A 181 4.22 -11.73 -19.29
N GLN A 182 4.36 -12.99 -18.86
CA GLN A 182 5.12 -13.34 -17.66
C GLN A 182 6.59 -12.95 -17.79
N ASP A 183 7.26 -13.33 -18.89
CA ASP A 183 8.67 -13.02 -19.12
C ASP A 183 8.95 -11.51 -19.15
N GLU A 184 8.02 -10.73 -19.70
CA GLU A 184 8.12 -9.27 -19.77
C GLU A 184 7.96 -8.64 -18.38
N MET A 185 6.99 -9.13 -17.61
CA MET A 185 6.76 -8.68 -16.23
C MET A 185 7.95 -9.02 -15.34
N GLU A 186 8.51 -10.23 -15.45
CA GLU A 186 9.69 -10.64 -14.67
C GLU A 186 10.93 -9.79 -15.02
N LYS A 187 11.11 -9.39 -16.28
CA LYS A 187 12.15 -8.44 -16.66
C LYS A 187 11.92 -7.06 -16.03
N LEU A 188 10.69 -6.56 -16.07
CA LEU A 188 10.33 -5.28 -15.45
C LEU A 188 10.57 -5.30 -13.93
N LEU A 189 10.20 -6.39 -13.27
CA LEU A 189 10.42 -6.58 -11.84
C LEU A 189 11.91 -6.55 -11.46
N LYS A 190 12.79 -7.14 -12.28
CA LYS A 190 14.25 -7.04 -12.07
C LYS A 190 14.74 -5.60 -12.09
N TYR A 191 14.23 -4.76 -13.00
CA TYR A 191 14.59 -3.33 -13.04
C TYR A 191 14.04 -2.55 -11.83
N ILE A 192 12.80 -2.84 -11.41
CA ILE A 192 12.24 -2.22 -10.20
C ILE A 192 13.06 -2.60 -8.98
N GLU A 193 13.38 -3.89 -8.83
CA GLU A 193 14.13 -4.42 -7.71
C GLU A 193 15.55 -3.87 -7.62
N ASP A 194 16.27 -3.82 -8.73
CA ASP A 194 17.64 -3.29 -8.76
C ASP A 194 17.69 -1.82 -8.31
N GLY A 195 16.67 -1.03 -8.67
CA GLY A 195 16.49 0.35 -8.22
C GLY A 195 16.11 0.48 -6.75
N ASP A 196 15.12 -0.29 -6.29
CA ASP A 196 14.63 -0.27 -4.91
C ASP A 196 15.71 -0.69 -3.91
N LEU A 197 16.47 -1.74 -4.24
CA LEU A 197 17.59 -2.25 -3.43
C LEU A 197 18.87 -1.43 -3.62
N ARG A 198 18.90 -0.52 -4.61
CA ARG A 198 20.05 0.35 -4.96
C ARG A 198 21.30 -0.45 -5.35
N ASN A 199 21.11 -1.56 -6.04
CA ASN A 199 22.19 -2.39 -6.55
C ASN A 199 22.88 -1.73 -7.76
N TRP A 200 22.08 -1.10 -8.64
CA TRP A 200 22.53 -0.45 -9.88
C TRP A 200 23.31 -1.39 -10.81
N ALA A 201 22.95 -2.67 -10.85
CA ALA A 201 23.68 -3.70 -11.58
C ALA A 201 23.18 -3.89 -13.03
N LEU A 202 21.92 -3.54 -13.31
CA LEU A 202 21.34 -3.74 -14.64
C LEU A 202 21.76 -2.64 -15.65
N PRO A 203 21.82 -2.95 -16.95
CA PRO A 203 22.07 -1.96 -17.99
C PRO A 203 21.04 -0.82 -17.93
N ASP A 204 21.49 0.42 -18.15
CA ASP A 204 20.65 1.63 -18.20
C ASP A 204 19.75 1.89 -16.98
N ILE A 205 19.94 1.16 -15.88
CA ILE A 205 19.08 1.20 -14.69
C ILE A 205 18.95 2.60 -14.08
N ARG A 206 20.02 3.41 -14.14
CA ARG A 206 20.00 4.78 -13.65
C ARG A 206 19.11 5.67 -14.50
N ALA A 207 19.16 5.53 -15.83
CA ALA A 207 18.30 6.26 -16.75
C ALA A 207 16.83 5.82 -16.58
N PHE A 208 16.61 4.52 -16.45
CA PHE A 208 15.29 3.95 -16.17
C PHE A 208 14.70 4.49 -14.85
N ASN A 209 15.46 4.48 -13.75
CA ASN A 209 15.02 4.99 -12.46
C ASN A 209 14.83 6.50 -12.44
N LEU A 210 15.61 7.26 -13.22
CA LEU A 210 15.39 8.69 -13.41
C LEU A 210 14.01 8.93 -14.05
N GLY A 211 13.70 8.20 -15.13
CA GLY A 211 12.40 8.25 -15.78
C GLY A 211 11.26 7.88 -14.84
N LEU A 212 11.39 6.76 -14.10
CA LEU A 212 10.40 6.38 -13.09
C LEU A 212 10.22 7.47 -12.02
N SER A 213 11.30 8.05 -11.51
CA SER A 213 11.22 9.08 -10.48
C SER A 213 10.49 10.33 -10.99
N GLU A 214 10.74 10.73 -12.24
CA GLU A 214 10.04 11.85 -12.88
C GLU A 214 8.54 11.55 -13.04
N TRP A 215 8.19 10.36 -13.54
CA TRP A 215 6.81 9.91 -13.67
C TRP A 215 6.10 9.79 -12.32
N ARG A 216 6.76 9.26 -11.30
CA ARG A 216 6.25 9.20 -9.92
C ARG A 216 5.89 10.61 -9.41
N SER A 217 6.74 11.60 -9.65
CA SER A 217 6.47 12.98 -9.25
C SER A 217 5.29 13.57 -10.03
N LYS A 218 5.21 13.31 -11.34
CA LYS A 218 4.12 13.78 -12.19
C LYS A 218 2.78 13.18 -11.77
N LEU A 219 2.74 11.86 -11.57
CA LEU A 219 1.54 11.09 -11.25
C LEU A 219 1.08 11.22 -9.79
N ASN A 220 1.91 11.75 -8.88
CA ASN A 220 1.56 11.89 -7.48
C ASN A 220 0.45 12.93 -7.28
N CYS A 221 -0.78 12.47 -7.08
CA CYS A 221 -1.94 13.35 -6.90
C CYS A 221 -1.89 14.17 -5.61
N ILE A 222 -1.05 13.82 -4.61
CA ILE A 222 -0.84 14.61 -3.40
C ILE A 222 -0.06 15.89 -3.73
N THR A 223 1.05 15.74 -4.46
CA THR A 223 1.94 16.86 -4.80
C THR A 223 1.57 17.54 -6.11
N ASN A 224 0.80 16.87 -6.96
CA ASN A 224 0.28 17.38 -8.22
C ASN A 224 -1.25 17.20 -8.27
N PRO A 225 -2.03 18.12 -7.68
CA PRO A 225 -3.48 18.01 -7.59
C PRO A 225 -4.21 18.32 -8.91
N HIS A 226 -3.50 18.55 -10.02
CA HIS A 226 -4.12 18.86 -11.31
C HIS A 226 -4.23 17.66 -12.26
N ILE A 227 -3.78 16.49 -11.78
CA ILE A 227 -4.17 15.18 -12.32
C ILE A 227 -5.49 14.74 -11.69
#